data_AF-A0A6L7A7Y4-F1
#
_entry.id   AF-A0A6L7A7Y4-F1
#
_cell.length_a   1.000
_cell.length_b   1.000
_cell.length_c   1.000
_cell.angle_alpha   90.00
_cell.angle_beta   90.00
_cell.angle_gamma   90.00
#
_symmetry.space_group_name_H-M   'P 1'
#
loop_
_entity.id
_entity.type
_entity.pdbx_description
1 polymer ?
#
loop_
_entity_poly.entity_id
_entity_poly.type
_entity_poly.pdbx_seq_one_letter_code
_entity_poly.pdbx_strand_id
1 'polypeptide(L)'
;APASLANLVLLGWLLGVQYARAPVILLVVGNILNIVLDVWLVMGLHMNVQGAALATVIAEYATLLIGLLMVRKILKLRGISGEMLKAAWRGNFRRLLALNRDIMLRSLLLQLCFGAITVLGARLGSDIIAVNAVLMTLLTFTAYALDGFAYAVEAHSGQAYGARDGSQLLDVWRAACRQSGIVALLFSVVYLLAGEHIIALLTSLTQIQQLADRYLIWQVILPL
;
A
#
# COMPACT_ATOMS: atom_id res chain seq x y z
N ALA A 1 16.03 -8.00 -7.34
CA ALA A 1 14.93 -7.85 -6.37
C ALA A 1 14.26 -9.19 -5.97
N PRO A 2 14.99 -10.24 -5.54
CA PRO A 2 14.34 -11.44 -5.00
C PRO A 2 13.80 -11.24 -3.57
N ALA A 3 14.49 -10.43 -2.75
CA ALA A 3 14.08 -10.16 -1.37
C ALA A 3 12.79 -9.34 -1.29
N SER A 4 12.62 -8.30 -2.12
CA SER A 4 11.40 -7.49 -2.18
C SER A 4 10.17 -8.33 -2.54
N LEU A 5 10.28 -9.22 -3.54
CA LEU A 5 9.19 -10.13 -3.91
C LEU A 5 8.83 -11.09 -2.78
N ALA A 6 9.85 -11.65 -2.10
CA ALA A 6 9.61 -12.52 -0.95
C ALA A 6 8.96 -11.76 0.21
N ASN A 7 9.34 -10.51 0.46
CA ASN A 7 8.71 -9.65 1.45
C ASN A 7 7.22 -9.40 1.13
N LEU A 8 6.87 -9.15 -0.15
CA LEU A 8 5.47 -9.01 -0.55
C LEU A 8 4.64 -10.29 -0.27
N VAL A 9 5.20 -11.47 -0.57
CA VAL A 9 4.55 -12.75 -0.25
C VAL A 9 4.38 -12.94 1.26
N LEU A 10 5.40 -12.60 2.06
CA LEU A 10 5.32 -12.68 3.53
C LEU A 10 4.26 -11.73 4.09
N LEU A 11 4.21 -10.50 3.60
CA LEU A 11 3.20 -9.51 4.00
C LEU A 11 1.79 -10.01 3.70
N GLY A 12 1.55 -10.51 2.48
CA GLY A 12 0.25 -11.06 2.08
C GLY A 12 -0.15 -12.27 2.94
N TRP A 13 0.77 -13.17 3.23
CA TRP A 13 0.50 -14.31 4.11
C TRP A 13 0.20 -13.88 5.55
N LEU A 14 0.98 -12.97 6.11
CA LEU A 14 0.79 -12.47 7.49
C LEU A 14 -0.55 -11.75 7.66
N LEU A 15 -0.96 -10.95 6.66
CA LEU A 15 -2.27 -10.33 6.60
C LEU A 15 -3.39 -11.37 6.47
N GLY A 16 -3.24 -12.35 5.57
CA GLY A 16 -4.23 -13.43 5.40
C GLY A 16 -4.41 -14.30 6.65
N VAL A 17 -3.37 -14.42 7.48
CA VAL A 17 -3.41 -15.12 8.77
C VAL A 17 -3.95 -14.21 9.90
N GLN A 18 -4.41 -12.99 9.59
CA GLN A 18 -4.96 -12.00 10.53
C GLN A 18 -3.93 -11.45 11.52
N TYR A 19 -2.65 -11.41 11.13
CA TYR A 19 -1.58 -10.84 11.96
C TYR A 19 -1.17 -9.45 11.48
N ALA A 20 -2.10 -8.50 11.56
CA ALA A 20 -1.95 -7.12 11.08
C ALA A 20 -0.79 -6.33 11.72
N ARG A 21 -0.29 -6.74 12.89
CA ARG A 21 0.89 -6.10 13.53
C ARG A 21 2.20 -6.42 12.81
N ALA A 22 2.31 -7.57 12.14
CA ALA A 22 3.56 -7.96 11.51
C ALA A 22 3.94 -7.07 10.32
N PRO A 23 3.03 -6.76 9.37
CA PRO A 23 3.32 -5.80 8.31
C PRO A 23 3.90 -4.49 8.82
N VAL A 24 3.29 -3.91 9.86
CA VAL A 24 3.74 -2.64 10.44
C VAL A 24 5.15 -2.77 11.01
N ILE A 25 5.44 -3.84 11.76
CA ILE A 25 6.78 -4.08 12.29
C ILE A 25 7.81 -4.22 11.17
N LEU A 26 7.49 -4.99 10.11
CA LEU A 26 8.39 -5.20 8.99
C LEU A 26 8.66 -3.90 8.22
N LEU A 27 7.63 -3.10 7.97
CA LEU A 27 7.74 -1.79 7.34
C LEU A 27 8.59 -0.82 8.18
N VAL A 28 8.30 -0.70 9.47
CA VAL A 28 9.02 0.22 10.36
C VAL A 28 10.48 -0.19 10.49
N VAL A 29 10.76 -1.46 10.77
CA VAL A 29 12.15 -1.94 10.92
C VAL A 29 12.90 -1.82 9.60
N GLY A 30 12.29 -2.20 8.48
CA GLY A 30 12.92 -2.09 7.17
C GLY A 30 13.29 -0.66 6.80
N ASN A 31 12.36 0.29 6.98
CA ASN A 31 12.61 1.71 6.68
C ASN A 31 13.64 2.32 7.64
N ILE A 32 13.56 2.03 8.96
CA ILE A 32 14.55 2.54 9.91
C ILE A 32 15.94 1.99 9.57
N LEU A 33 16.05 0.70 9.28
CA LEU A 33 17.33 0.10 8.91
C LEU A 33 17.88 0.72 7.63
N ASN A 34 17.01 0.96 6.64
CA ASN A 34 17.38 1.62 5.40
C ASN A 34 17.91 3.04 5.65
N ILE A 35 17.20 3.87 6.41
CA ILE A 35 17.61 5.24 6.76
C ILE A 35 18.96 5.24 7.50
N VAL A 36 19.12 4.38 8.50
CA VAL A 36 20.36 4.29 9.28
C VAL A 36 21.53 3.88 8.38
N LEU A 37 21.32 2.90 7.50
CA LEU A 37 22.34 2.44 6.54
C LEU A 37 22.63 3.49 5.47
N ASP A 38 21.64 4.24 5.00
CA ASP A 38 21.84 5.33 4.04
C ASP A 38 22.73 6.41 4.66
N VAL A 39 22.40 6.89 5.87
CA VAL A 39 23.22 7.88 6.55
C VAL A 39 24.65 7.36 6.77
N TRP A 40 24.80 6.11 7.17
CA TRP A 40 26.12 5.54 7.44
C TRP A 40 26.96 5.28 6.17
N LEU A 41 26.38 4.66 5.15
CA LEU A 41 27.09 4.31 3.91
C LEU A 41 27.31 5.52 3.00
N VAL A 42 26.33 6.43 2.91
CA VAL A 42 26.41 7.59 2.02
C VAL A 42 27.21 8.72 2.68
N MET A 43 26.87 9.13 3.91
CA MET A 43 27.61 10.22 4.56
C MET A 43 28.89 9.75 5.23
N GLY A 44 28.90 8.57 5.86
CA GLY A 44 30.06 8.08 6.61
C GLY A 44 31.16 7.47 5.74
N LEU A 45 30.78 6.66 4.74
CA LEU A 45 31.71 5.99 3.83
C LEU A 45 31.84 6.69 2.47
N HIS A 46 31.18 7.83 2.28
CA HIS A 46 31.16 8.62 1.03
C HIS A 46 30.76 7.82 -0.22
N MET A 47 30.05 6.71 -0.03
CA MET A 47 29.52 5.90 -1.12
C MET A 47 28.22 6.52 -1.61
N ASN A 48 28.27 7.48 -2.53
CA ASN A 48 27.12 8.24 -3.07
C ASN A 48 25.90 7.37 -3.44
N VAL A 49 25.72 7.06 -4.72
CA VAL A 49 24.54 6.29 -5.20
C VAL A 49 24.68 4.81 -4.86
N GLN A 50 25.91 4.29 -4.84
CA GLN A 50 26.18 2.89 -4.50
C GLN A 50 25.89 2.57 -3.03
N GLY A 51 26.13 3.51 -2.10
CA GLY A 51 25.80 3.32 -0.69
C GLY A 51 24.29 3.23 -0.48
N ALA A 52 23.52 4.10 -1.14
CA ALA A 52 22.05 4.05 -1.08
C ALA A 52 21.48 2.73 -1.64
N ALA A 53 22.04 2.25 -2.75
CA ALA A 53 21.64 0.96 -3.32
C ALA A 53 21.95 -0.21 -2.36
N LEU A 54 23.14 -0.23 -1.74
CA LEU A 54 23.52 -1.26 -0.78
C LEU A 54 22.69 -1.22 0.50
N ALA A 55 22.42 -0.03 1.04
CA ALA A 55 21.54 0.17 2.19
C ALA A 55 20.16 -0.42 1.93
N THR A 56 19.59 -0.18 0.75
CA THR A 56 18.29 -0.72 0.33
C THR A 56 18.31 -2.24 0.28
N VAL A 57 19.32 -2.83 -0.37
CA VAL A 57 19.46 -4.28 -0.47
C VAL A 57 19.58 -4.92 0.93
N ILE A 58 20.43 -4.38 1.79
CA ILE A 58 20.63 -4.90 3.15
C ILE A 58 19.34 -4.80 3.97
N ALA A 59 18.63 -3.66 3.88
CA ALA A 59 17.35 -3.46 4.54
C ALA A 59 16.28 -4.47 4.08
N GLU A 60 16.19 -4.73 2.78
CA GLU A 60 15.25 -5.72 2.25
C GLU A 60 15.54 -7.14 2.74
N TYR A 61 16.82 -7.55 2.77
CA TYR A 61 17.23 -8.87 3.26
C TYR A 61 17.06 -9.02 4.77
N ALA A 62 17.34 -7.97 5.55
CA ALA A 62 17.09 -7.96 6.98
C ALA A 62 15.59 -8.08 7.28
N THR A 63 14.76 -7.33 6.56
CA THR A 63 13.30 -7.40 6.66
C THR A 63 12.79 -8.80 6.31
N LEU A 64 13.33 -9.41 5.25
CA LEU A 64 13.02 -10.78 4.86
C LEU A 64 13.33 -11.79 5.97
N LEU A 65 14.49 -11.66 6.59
CA LEU A 65 14.91 -12.54 7.68
C LEU A 65 13.99 -12.43 8.89
N ILE A 66 13.63 -11.20 9.28
CA ILE A 66 12.67 -10.94 10.36
C ILE A 66 11.29 -11.51 10.01
N GLY A 67 10.81 -11.28 8.79
CA GLY A 67 9.53 -11.81 8.32
C GLY A 67 9.48 -13.34 8.36
N LEU A 68 10.54 -14.02 7.91
CA LEU A 68 10.65 -15.48 8.01
C LEU A 68 10.62 -16.00 9.45
N LEU A 69 11.27 -15.28 10.39
CA LEU A 69 11.22 -15.62 11.82
C LEU A 69 9.80 -15.49 12.38
N MET A 70 9.07 -14.44 12.00
CA MET A 70 7.68 -14.24 12.41
C MET A 70 6.76 -15.32 11.85
N VAL A 71 6.92 -15.69 10.58
CA VAL A 71 6.19 -16.80 9.96
C VAL A 71 6.46 -18.11 10.68
N ARG A 72 7.72 -18.43 10.98
CA ARG A 72 8.07 -19.64 11.76
C ARG A 72 7.43 -19.66 13.14
N LYS A 73 7.40 -18.52 13.83
CA LYS A 73 6.74 -18.39 15.14
C LYS A 73 5.24 -18.66 15.04
N ILE A 74 4.57 -18.10 14.03
CA ILE A 74 3.13 -18.32 13.81
C ILE A 74 2.82 -19.76 13.42
N LEU A 75 3.62 -20.35 12.53
CA LEU A 75 3.47 -21.77 12.14
C LEU A 75 3.54 -22.68 13.37
N LYS A 76 4.51 -22.44 14.28
CA LYS A 76 4.61 -23.18 15.55
C LYS A 76 3.41 -22.94 16.46
N LEU A 77 2.98 -21.69 16.64
CA LEU A 77 1.83 -21.34 17.49
C LEU A 77 0.52 -21.96 16.99
N ARG A 78 0.34 -22.07 15.67
CA ARG A 78 -0.85 -22.68 15.05
C ARG A 78 -0.72 -24.20 14.81
N GLY A 79 0.38 -24.83 15.23
CA GLY A 79 0.59 -26.26 15.07
C GLY A 79 0.69 -26.73 13.61
N ILE A 80 1.02 -25.84 12.67
CA ILE A 80 1.11 -26.19 11.25
C ILE A 80 2.41 -26.97 11.03
N SER A 81 2.29 -28.26 10.74
CA SER A 81 3.44 -29.14 10.53
C SER A 81 4.08 -28.92 9.15
N GLY A 82 5.37 -29.26 9.02
CA GLY A 82 6.08 -29.21 7.73
C GLY A 82 5.47 -30.12 6.66
N GLU A 83 4.75 -31.17 7.07
CA GLU A 83 4.03 -32.06 6.16
C GLU A 83 2.78 -31.40 5.57
N MET A 84 2.05 -30.61 6.35
CA MET A 84 0.93 -29.81 5.84
C MET A 84 1.42 -28.78 4.81
N LEU A 85 2.62 -28.21 5.02
CA LEU A 85 3.24 -27.30 4.04
C LEU A 85 3.58 -28.03 2.72
N LYS A 86 4.13 -29.25 2.81
CA LYS A 86 4.42 -30.08 1.63
C LYS A 86 3.15 -30.50 0.88
N ALA A 87 2.07 -30.79 1.61
CA ALA A 87 0.78 -31.09 1.02
C ALA A 87 0.16 -29.86 0.32
N ALA A 88 0.27 -28.67 0.93
CA ALA A 88 -0.18 -27.41 0.34
C ALA A 88 0.58 -27.06 -0.95
N TRP A 89 1.88 -27.39 -1.03
CA TRP A 89 2.68 -27.20 -2.25
C TRP A 89 2.16 -28.03 -3.44
N ARG A 90 1.56 -29.20 -3.17
CA ARG A 90 0.89 -30.04 -4.18
C ARG A 90 -0.53 -29.57 -4.51
N GLY A 91 -0.99 -28.49 -3.87
CA GLY A 91 -2.29 -27.89 -4.11
C GLY A 91 -2.43 -27.31 -5.53
N ASN A 92 -3.67 -27.02 -5.91
CA ASN A 92 -3.98 -26.64 -7.28
C ASN A 92 -3.67 -25.16 -7.54
N PHE A 93 -2.42 -24.85 -7.92
CA PHE A 93 -1.92 -23.48 -8.17
C PHE A 93 -2.78 -22.69 -9.16
N ARG A 94 -3.39 -23.38 -10.14
CA ARG A 94 -4.34 -22.80 -11.10
C ARG A 94 -5.56 -22.18 -10.44
N ARG A 95 -6.05 -22.76 -9.34
CA ARG A 95 -7.22 -22.23 -8.61
C ARG A 95 -6.87 -20.96 -7.86
N LEU A 96 -5.65 -20.87 -7.29
CA LEU A 96 -5.15 -19.65 -6.66
C LEU A 96 -4.98 -18.52 -7.68
N LEU A 97 -4.41 -18.83 -8.85
CA LEU A 97 -4.29 -17.88 -9.96
C LEU A 97 -5.65 -17.43 -10.48
N ALA A 98 -6.61 -18.33 -10.65
CA ALA A 98 -7.96 -17.98 -11.10
C ALA A 98 -8.68 -17.05 -10.10
N LEU A 99 -8.52 -17.28 -8.80
CA LEU A 99 -9.10 -16.43 -7.75
C LEU A 99 -8.51 -15.02 -7.72
N ASN A 100 -7.20 -14.89 -7.97
CA ASN A 100 -6.51 -13.58 -7.91
C ASN A 100 -6.49 -12.84 -9.26
N ARG A 101 -6.82 -13.52 -10.36
CA ARG A 101 -6.73 -12.96 -11.72
C ARG A 101 -7.58 -11.70 -11.87
N ASP A 102 -8.81 -11.70 -11.38
CA ASP A 102 -9.74 -10.58 -11.58
C ASP A 102 -9.29 -9.34 -10.80
N ILE A 103 -8.86 -9.50 -9.55
CA ILE A 103 -8.31 -8.42 -8.72
C ILE A 103 -7.01 -7.89 -9.35
N MET A 104 -6.11 -8.78 -9.76
CA MET A 104 -4.85 -8.40 -10.40
C MET A 104 -5.07 -7.64 -11.71
N LEU A 105 -6.01 -8.08 -12.56
CA LEU A 105 -6.35 -7.38 -13.79
C LEU A 105 -6.94 -6.00 -13.51
N ARG A 106 -7.83 -5.87 -12.53
CA ARG A 106 -8.39 -4.58 -12.13
C ARG A 106 -7.29 -3.61 -11.69
N SER A 107 -6.41 -4.03 -10.79
CA SER A 107 -5.30 -3.18 -10.30
C SER A 107 -4.34 -2.82 -11.43
N LEU A 108 -4.02 -3.75 -12.33
CA LEU A 108 -3.16 -3.49 -13.49
C LEU A 108 -3.78 -2.46 -14.43
N LEU A 109 -5.07 -2.57 -14.72
CA LEU A 109 -5.80 -1.61 -15.57
C LEU A 109 -5.82 -0.22 -14.95
N LEU A 110 -6.07 -0.11 -13.64
CA LEU A 110 -6.00 1.17 -12.90
C LEU A 110 -4.60 1.79 -12.97
N GLN A 111 -3.56 0.99 -12.74
CA GLN A 111 -2.17 1.45 -12.82
C GLN A 111 -1.82 1.95 -14.23
N LEU A 112 -2.29 1.25 -15.27
CA LEU A 112 -2.13 1.67 -16.66
C LEU A 112 -2.88 2.97 -16.96
N CYS A 113 -4.09 3.15 -16.42
CA CYS A 113 -4.82 4.41 -16.54
C CYS A 113 -4.06 5.59 -15.91
N PHE A 114 -3.56 5.45 -14.69
CA PHE A 114 -2.77 6.51 -14.04
C PHE A 114 -1.45 6.79 -14.76
N GLY A 115 -0.78 5.75 -15.24
CA GLY A 115 0.42 5.90 -16.09
C GLY A 115 0.12 6.64 -17.39
N ALA A 116 -0.99 6.30 -18.05
CA ALA A 116 -1.43 6.98 -19.28
C ALA A 116 -1.78 8.45 -19.03
N ILE A 117 -2.48 8.77 -17.94
CA ILE A 117 -2.77 10.16 -17.56
C ILE A 117 -1.48 10.95 -17.34
N THR A 118 -0.47 10.35 -16.71
CA THR A 118 0.84 11.00 -16.48
C THR A 118 1.56 11.26 -17.80
N VAL A 119 1.60 10.28 -18.70
CA VAL A 119 2.28 10.38 -20.01
C VAL A 119 1.56 11.33 -20.96
N LEU A 120 0.22 11.33 -20.98
CA LEU A 120 -0.58 12.24 -21.79
C LEU A 120 -0.54 13.66 -21.21
N GLY A 121 -0.57 13.78 -19.87
CA GLY A 121 -0.32 15.01 -19.14
C GLY A 121 1.02 15.63 -19.52
N ALA A 122 2.06 14.80 -19.65
CA ALA A 122 3.40 15.22 -20.06
C ALA A 122 3.45 16.00 -21.39
N ARG A 123 2.44 15.82 -22.25
CA ARG A 123 2.35 16.45 -23.58
C ARG A 123 1.56 17.76 -23.59
N LEU A 124 0.88 18.11 -22.49
CA LEU A 124 0.00 19.27 -22.38
C LEU A 124 0.70 20.54 -21.86
N GLY A 125 1.98 20.46 -21.46
CA GLY A 125 2.80 21.60 -21.01
C GLY A 125 3.31 21.44 -19.56
N SER A 126 4.51 21.99 -19.28
CA SER A 126 5.23 21.85 -17.99
C SER A 126 4.39 22.19 -16.77
N ASP A 127 3.58 23.23 -16.88
CA ASP A 127 2.88 23.81 -15.73
C ASP A 127 1.64 22.96 -15.37
N ILE A 128 0.95 22.42 -16.38
CA ILE A 128 -0.20 21.52 -16.19
C ILE A 128 0.25 20.18 -15.59
N ILE A 129 1.43 19.68 -15.96
CA ILE A 129 2.01 18.45 -15.41
C ILE A 129 2.33 18.62 -13.93
N ALA A 130 2.94 19.74 -13.57
CA ALA A 130 3.33 20.00 -12.18
C ALA A 130 2.09 20.10 -11.27
N VAL A 131 1.04 20.78 -11.73
CA VAL A 131 -0.26 20.80 -11.03
C VAL A 131 -0.85 19.40 -10.93
N ASN A 132 -0.91 18.66 -12.04
CA ASN A 132 -1.48 17.31 -12.05
C ASN A 132 -0.69 16.34 -11.16
N ALA A 133 0.63 16.47 -11.08
CA ALA A 133 1.47 15.66 -10.20
C ALA A 133 1.15 15.90 -8.71
N VAL A 134 0.94 17.16 -8.31
CA VAL A 134 0.51 17.49 -6.93
C VAL A 134 -0.87 16.91 -6.65
N LEU A 135 -1.84 17.10 -7.56
CA LEU A 135 -3.18 16.56 -7.40
C LEU A 135 -3.19 15.02 -7.35
N MET A 136 -2.42 14.36 -8.20
CA MET A 136 -2.27 12.90 -8.21
C MET A 136 -1.58 12.40 -6.94
N THR A 137 -0.65 13.16 -6.37
CA THR A 137 -0.01 12.80 -5.08
C THR A 137 -1.04 12.81 -3.95
N LEU A 138 -1.88 13.85 -3.88
CA LEU A 138 -2.96 13.94 -2.89
C LEU A 138 -4.00 12.83 -3.08
N LEU A 139 -4.39 12.56 -4.32
CA LEU A 139 -5.33 11.50 -4.65
C LEU A 139 -4.76 10.13 -4.25
N THR A 140 -3.49 9.86 -4.59
CA THR A 140 -2.81 8.60 -4.26
C THR A 140 -2.69 8.43 -2.75
N PHE A 141 -2.42 9.51 -2.01
CA PHE A 141 -2.38 9.47 -0.55
C PHE A 141 -3.72 9.06 0.06
N THR A 142 -4.82 9.68 -0.39
CA THR A 142 -6.17 9.31 0.07
C THR A 142 -6.53 7.89 -0.34
N ALA A 143 -6.18 7.49 -1.57
CA ALA A 143 -6.40 6.15 -2.07
C ALA A 143 -5.68 5.11 -1.20
N TYR A 144 -4.43 5.33 -0.82
CA TYR A 144 -3.70 4.43 0.07
C TYR A 144 -4.29 4.34 1.48
N ALA A 145 -4.84 5.44 2.01
CA ALA A 145 -5.54 5.40 3.29
C ALA A 145 -6.81 4.52 3.19
N LEU A 146 -7.59 4.67 2.12
CA LEU A 146 -8.81 3.88 1.87
C LEU A 146 -8.49 2.41 1.55
N ASP A 147 -7.44 2.14 0.78
CA ASP A 147 -6.96 0.79 0.46
C ASP A 147 -6.54 0.02 1.72
N GLY A 148 -5.97 0.73 2.72
CA GLY A 148 -5.68 0.15 4.03
C GLY A 148 -6.93 -0.42 4.71
N PHE A 149 -8.05 0.29 4.66
CA PHE A 149 -9.35 -0.22 5.14
C PHE A 149 -9.88 -1.35 4.27
N ALA A 150 -9.74 -1.25 2.95
CA ALA A 150 -10.14 -2.31 2.02
C ALA A 150 -9.42 -3.63 2.31
N TYR A 151 -8.12 -3.61 2.59
CA TYR A 151 -7.36 -4.81 2.97
C TYR A 151 -7.83 -5.43 4.29
N ALA A 152 -8.19 -4.60 5.29
CA ALA A 152 -8.75 -5.10 6.54
C ALA A 152 -10.10 -5.79 6.30
N VAL A 153 -10.97 -5.17 5.50
CA VAL A 153 -12.28 -5.72 5.11
C VAL A 153 -12.12 -7.02 4.32
N GLU A 154 -11.18 -7.08 3.38
CA GLU A 154 -10.90 -8.28 2.59
C GLU A 154 -10.45 -9.45 3.48
N ALA A 155 -9.54 -9.18 4.42
CA ALA A 155 -9.07 -10.20 5.36
C ALA A 155 -10.22 -10.73 6.24
N HIS A 156 -11.06 -9.84 6.80
CA HIS A 156 -12.20 -10.24 7.63
C HIS A 156 -13.31 -10.93 6.83
N SER A 157 -13.57 -10.48 5.61
CA SER A 157 -14.56 -11.11 4.70
C SER A 157 -14.10 -12.51 4.30
N GLY A 158 -12.80 -12.69 4.02
CA GLY A 158 -12.22 -14.00 3.73
C GLY A 158 -12.34 -14.98 4.91
N GLN A 159 -12.21 -14.49 6.14
CA GLN A 159 -12.44 -15.29 7.34
C GLN A 159 -13.92 -15.69 7.50
N ALA A 160 -14.85 -14.74 7.40
CA ALA A 160 -16.29 -14.99 7.53
C ALA A 160 -16.80 -15.96 6.46
N TYR A 161 -16.37 -15.76 5.21
CA TYR A 161 -16.67 -16.66 4.10
C TYR A 161 -16.07 -18.06 4.32
N GLY A 162 -14.82 -18.13 4.79
CA GLY A 162 -14.15 -19.39 5.14
C GLY A 162 -14.83 -20.16 6.28
N ALA A 163 -15.39 -19.43 7.25
CA ALA A 163 -16.19 -19.98 8.36
C ALA A 163 -17.62 -20.38 7.96
N ARG A 164 -18.04 -20.07 6.72
CA ARG A 164 -19.42 -20.21 6.21
C ARG A 164 -20.46 -19.47 7.05
N ASP A 165 -20.07 -18.37 7.68
CA ASP A 165 -20.96 -17.53 8.49
C ASP A 165 -21.42 -16.31 7.68
N GLY A 166 -22.62 -16.42 7.11
CA GLY A 166 -23.22 -15.33 6.33
C GLY A 166 -23.61 -14.11 7.17
N SER A 167 -23.85 -14.27 8.47
CA SER A 167 -24.19 -13.16 9.36
C SER A 167 -22.97 -12.28 9.63
N GLN A 168 -21.83 -12.92 9.91
CA GLN A 168 -20.55 -12.23 10.08
C GLN A 168 -20.11 -11.50 8.80
N LEU A 169 -20.39 -12.06 7.62
CA LEU A 169 -20.11 -11.41 6.34
C LEU A 169 -20.91 -10.11 6.14
N LEU A 170 -22.20 -10.12 6.50
CA LEU A 170 -23.05 -8.92 6.45
C LEU A 170 -22.58 -7.84 7.42
N ASP A 171 -22.13 -8.22 8.61
CA ASP A 171 -21.61 -7.27 9.59
C ASP A 171 -20.28 -6.66 9.15
N VAL A 172 -19.39 -7.46 8.53
CA VAL A 172 -18.16 -6.96 7.91
C VAL A 172 -18.48 -5.98 6.78
N TRP A 173 -19.47 -6.29 5.93
CA TRP A 173 -19.88 -5.39 4.85
C TRP A 173 -20.45 -4.06 5.37
N ARG A 174 -21.32 -4.10 6.39
CA ARG A 174 -21.86 -2.88 7.02
C ARG A 174 -20.78 -2.06 7.69
N ALA A 175 -19.84 -2.72 8.38
CA ALA A 175 -18.69 -2.05 8.99
C ALA A 175 -17.81 -1.40 7.92
N ALA A 176 -17.57 -2.08 6.79
CA ALA A 176 -16.81 -1.57 5.67
C ALA A 176 -17.45 -0.30 5.08
N CYS A 177 -18.73 -0.35 4.69
CA CYS A 177 -19.43 0.81 4.14
C CYS A 177 -19.43 1.99 5.12
N ARG A 178 -19.67 1.73 6.40
CA ARG A 178 -19.67 2.78 7.43
C ARG A 178 -18.28 3.38 7.62
N GLN A 179 -17.24 2.57 7.75
CA GLN A 179 -15.88 3.05 7.99
C GLN A 179 -15.29 3.75 6.78
N SER A 180 -15.44 3.17 5.58
CA SER A 180 -15.00 3.82 4.33
C SER A 180 -15.74 5.14 4.11
N GLY A 181 -17.05 5.20 4.37
CA GLY A 181 -17.83 6.44 4.27
C GLY A 181 -17.39 7.51 5.28
N ILE A 182 -17.11 7.14 6.53
CA ILE A 182 -16.59 8.08 7.55
C ILE A 182 -15.21 8.61 7.13
N VAL A 183 -14.32 7.73 6.65
CA VAL A 183 -12.97 8.11 6.23
C VAL A 183 -13.01 9.01 5.00
N ALA A 184 -13.82 8.67 4.00
CA ALA A 184 -14.08 9.50 2.83
C ALA A 184 -14.58 10.89 3.21
N LEU A 185 -15.57 10.97 4.11
CA LEU A 185 -16.12 12.23 4.59
C LEU A 185 -15.05 13.04 5.36
N LEU A 186 -14.24 12.38 6.18
CA LEU A 186 -13.16 13.04 6.92
C LEU A 186 -12.11 13.62 5.97
N PHE A 187 -11.66 12.88 4.95
CA PHE A 187 -10.76 13.39 3.92
C PHE A 187 -11.38 14.54 3.13
N SER A 188 -12.66 14.43 2.76
CA SER A 188 -13.42 15.48 2.08
C SER A 188 -13.43 16.78 2.89
N VAL A 189 -13.72 16.70 4.19
CA VAL A 189 -13.71 17.86 5.12
C VAL A 189 -12.31 18.43 5.31
N VAL A 190 -11.28 17.58 5.45
CA VAL A 190 -9.89 18.03 5.57
C VAL A 190 -9.45 18.78 4.30
N TYR A 191 -9.79 18.28 3.11
CA TYR A 191 -9.47 18.98 1.86
C TYR A 191 -10.27 20.27 1.70
N LEU A 192 -11.50 20.33 2.17
CA LEU A 192 -12.31 21.56 2.16
C LEU A 192 -11.71 22.64 3.07
N LEU A 193 -11.21 22.28 4.25
CA LEU A 193 -10.74 23.24 5.26
C LEU A 193 -9.25 23.58 5.14
N ALA A 194 -8.42 22.62 4.72
CA ALA A 194 -6.97 22.72 4.74
C ALA A 194 -6.31 22.46 3.38
N GLY A 195 -7.09 22.25 2.31
CA GLY A 195 -6.58 21.96 0.98
C GLY A 195 -5.53 22.95 0.47
N GLU A 196 -5.82 24.25 0.57
CA GLU A 196 -4.91 25.33 0.17
C GLU A 196 -3.59 25.28 0.95
N HIS A 197 -3.63 25.01 2.26
CA HIS A 197 -2.44 24.91 3.10
C HIS A 197 -1.60 23.66 2.79
N ILE A 198 -2.26 22.53 2.50
CA ILE A 198 -1.57 21.30 2.10
C ILE A 198 -0.88 21.50 0.75
N ILE A 199 -1.54 22.14 -0.22
CA ILE A 199 -0.96 22.45 -1.53
C ILE A 199 0.24 23.41 -1.37
N ALA A 200 0.13 24.42 -0.50
CA ALA A 200 1.22 25.36 -0.21
C ALA A 200 2.44 24.70 0.46
N LEU A 201 2.24 23.65 1.26
CA LEU A 201 3.32 22.84 1.84
C LEU A 201 3.99 21.92 0.80
N LEU A 202 3.23 21.47 -0.21
CA LEU A 202 3.72 20.59 -1.27
C LEU A 202 4.45 21.35 -2.39
N THR A 203 4.08 22.60 -2.66
CA THR A 203 4.72 23.41 -3.71
C THR A 203 4.77 24.90 -3.40
N SER A 204 5.92 25.51 -3.69
CA SER A 204 6.15 26.95 -3.56
C SER A 204 5.76 27.75 -4.82
N LEU A 205 5.30 27.08 -5.88
CA LEU A 205 4.92 27.72 -7.14
C LEU A 205 3.50 28.31 -7.05
N THR A 206 3.42 29.64 -7.02
CA THR A 206 2.15 30.40 -6.95
C THR A 206 1.21 30.12 -8.13
N GLN A 207 1.75 29.84 -9.31
CA GLN A 207 0.96 29.44 -10.48
C GLN A 207 0.26 28.09 -10.29
N ILE A 208 0.86 27.17 -9.51
CA ILE A 208 0.28 25.86 -9.22
C ILE A 208 -0.80 25.97 -8.15
N GLN A 209 -0.59 26.81 -7.14
CA GLN A 209 -1.56 27.06 -6.08
C GLN A 209 -2.87 27.63 -6.66
N GLN A 210 -2.78 28.68 -7.50
CA GLN A 210 -3.95 29.30 -8.13
C GLN A 210 -4.74 28.37 -9.05
N LEU A 211 -4.06 27.46 -9.76
CA LEU A 211 -4.74 26.47 -10.60
C LEU A 211 -5.36 25.35 -9.75
N ALA A 212 -4.67 24.91 -8.70
CA ALA A 212 -5.12 23.84 -7.82
C ALA A 212 -6.39 24.23 -7.03
N ASP A 213 -6.55 25.50 -6.64
CA ASP A 213 -7.79 26.01 -6.02
C ASP A 213 -9.03 25.77 -6.88
N ARG A 214 -8.89 25.85 -8.21
CA ARG A 214 -9.99 25.59 -9.15
C ARG A 214 -10.35 24.09 -9.25
N TYR A 215 -9.40 23.19 -8.97
CA TYR A 215 -9.62 21.74 -9.03
C TYR A 215 -9.81 21.09 -7.66
N LEU A 216 -9.65 21.85 -6.57
CA LEU A 216 -9.81 21.40 -5.18
C LEU A 216 -11.20 20.80 -4.91
N ILE A 217 -12.24 21.32 -5.55
CA ILE A 217 -13.60 20.78 -5.49
C ILE A 217 -13.65 19.30 -5.93
N TRP A 218 -12.89 18.93 -6.96
CA TRP A 218 -12.83 17.52 -7.40
C TRP A 218 -12.15 16.64 -6.35
N GLN A 219 -11.18 17.18 -5.61
CA GLN A 219 -10.48 16.47 -4.54
C GLN A 219 -11.35 16.27 -3.29
N VAL A 220 -12.31 17.16 -3.06
CA VAL A 220 -13.33 17.04 -2.01
C VAL A 220 -14.37 15.97 -2.38
N ILE A 221 -14.71 15.84 -3.66
CA ILE A 221 -15.76 14.91 -4.12
C ILE A 221 -15.21 13.49 -4.36
N LEU A 222 -14.01 13.35 -4.93
CA LEU A 222 -13.43 12.05 -5.32
C LEU A 222 -13.38 10.96 -4.23
N PRO A 223 -13.19 11.27 -2.94
CA PRO A 223 -13.18 10.26 -1.89
C PRO A 223 -14.56 9.66 -1.56
N LEU A 224 -15.66 10.39 -1.84
CA LEU A 224 -17.05 10.03 -1.52
C LEU A 224 -17.66 9.06 -2.53
#